data_AF-A0A9E0NFT1-F1
#
_entry.id   AF-A0A9E0NFT1-F1
#
_cell.length_a   1.000
_cell.length_b   1.000
_cell.length_c   1.000
_cell.angle_alpha   90.00
_cell.angle_beta   90.00
_cell.angle_gamma   90.00
#
_symmetry.space_group_name_H-M   'P 1'
#
loop_
_entity.id
_entity.type
_entity.pdbx_description
1 polymer ?
#
loop_
_entity_poly.entity_id
_entity_poly.type
_entity_poly.pdbx_seq_one_letter_code
_entity_poly.pdbx_strand_id
1 'polypeptide(L)'
;MSGYPAGGAGSCRGAASVGPAGLAQHLARHRLADLFLDTRPFNAHTTASDALWAGLPVLTLPGNGFPSRVAASLLKAAGLPELVCQTPQEYEDMAVALAEDSPRLGALRARLQAQRLHCPLFDTARTARHLEQAFEHIVTRQRAGLP
;
A
#
# COMPACT_ATOMS: atom_id res chain seq x y z
N MET A 1 19.63 -35.97 -29.41
CA MET A 1 18.59 -35.07 -29.94
C MET A 1 17.28 -35.41 -29.24
N SER A 2 16.97 -34.72 -28.14
CA SER A 2 15.69 -34.86 -27.43
C SER A 2 15.03 -33.49 -27.44
N GLY A 3 13.94 -33.37 -28.19
CA GLY A 3 13.19 -32.13 -28.34
C GLY A 3 12.37 -31.86 -27.08
N TYR A 4 12.54 -30.66 -26.51
CA TYR A 4 11.58 -30.13 -25.55
C TYR A 4 10.39 -29.54 -26.33
N PRO A 5 9.14 -29.84 -25.94
CA PRO A 5 7.98 -29.22 -26.54
C PRO A 5 7.89 -27.75 -26.11
N ALA A 6 7.51 -26.90 -27.06
CA ALA A 6 7.19 -25.50 -26.83
C ALA A 6 5.99 -25.39 -25.89
N GLY A 7 6.24 -25.12 -24.60
CA GLY A 7 5.24 -24.67 -23.66
C GLY A 7 4.73 -23.29 -24.08
N GLY A 8 3.41 -23.15 -24.17
CA GLY A 8 2.72 -21.94 -24.63
C GLY A 8 3.20 -20.70 -23.88
N ALA A 9 3.44 -19.63 -24.64
CA ALA A 9 3.72 -18.31 -24.10
C ALA A 9 2.47 -17.78 -23.39
N GLY A 10 2.35 -18.07 -22.09
CA GLY A 10 1.56 -17.24 -21.20
C GLY A 10 2.11 -15.82 -21.27
N SER A 11 1.24 -14.83 -21.40
CA SER A 11 1.63 -13.41 -21.43
C SER A 11 2.34 -13.06 -20.12
N CYS A 12 3.68 -13.07 -20.15
CA CYS A 12 4.48 -12.69 -19.00
C CYS A 12 4.28 -11.19 -18.75
N ARG A 13 3.58 -10.80 -17.68
CA ARG A 13 3.57 -9.41 -17.20
C ARG A 13 5.01 -9.05 -16.82
N GLY A 14 5.69 -8.28 -17.67
CA GLY A 14 7.12 -7.98 -17.53
C GLY A 14 7.41 -6.96 -16.43
N ALA A 15 8.47 -7.19 -15.66
CA ALA A 15 9.07 -6.17 -14.81
C ALA A 15 9.98 -5.27 -15.66
N ALA A 16 9.70 -3.97 -15.70
CA ALA A 16 10.54 -2.98 -16.37
C ALA A 16 11.30 -2.14 -15.33
N SER A 17 12.62 -2.03 -15.46
CA SER A 17 13.39 -1.05 -14.70
C SER A 17 13.15 0.34 -15.29
N VAL A 18 12.84 1.31 -14.45
CA VAL A 18 12.50 2.67 -14.90
C VAL A 18 13.36 3.69 -14.16
N GLY A 19 13.99 4.59 -14.90
CA GLY A 19 14.81 5.66 -14.34
C GLY A 19 14.01 6.72 -13.57
N PRO A 20 14.72 7.59 -12.81
CA PRO A 20 14.10 8.68 -12.06
C PRO A 20 13.28 9.60 -12.97
N ALA A 21 12.20 10.15 -12.44
CA ALA A 21 11.28 11.00 -13.18
C ALA A 21 10.70 12.08 -12.27
N GLY A 22 10.19 13.16 -12.88
CA GLY A 22 9.45 14.18 -12.14
C GLY A 22 8.20 13.62 -11.47
N LEU A 23 7.75 14.26 -10.39
CA LEU A 23 6.66 13.78 -9.52
C LEU A 23 5.39 13.37 -10.30
N ALA A 24 4.94 14.21 -11.24
CA ALA A 24 3.76 13.93 -12.04
C ALA A 24 3.90 12.64 -12.88
N GLN A 25 5.09 12.41 -13.45
CA GLN A 25 5.37 11.22 -14.24
C GLN A 25 5.55 9.98 -13.34
N HIS A 26 6.11 10.14 -12.14
CA HIS A 26 6.16 9.08 -11.13
C HIS A 26 4.74 8.60 -10.74
N LEU A 27 3.84 9.53 -10.42
CA LEU A 27 2.45 9.21 -10.07
C LEU A 27 1.66 8.60 -11.25
N ALA A 28 1.92 9.05 -12.48
CA ALA A 28 1.30 8.48 -13.67
C ALA A 28 1.68 7.00 -13.87
N ARG A 29 2.93 6.62 -13.53
CA ARG A 29 3.41 5.24 -13.64
C ARG A 29 2.69 4.29 -12.68
N HIS A 30 2.33 4.74 -11.48
CA HIS A 30 1.56 3.91 -10.54
C HIS A 30 0.22 3.45 -11.12
N ARG A 31 -0.40 4.21 -12.03
CA ARG A 31 -1.67 3.83 -12.68
C ARG A 31 -1.52 2.68 -13.68
N LEU A 32 -0.29 2.45 -14.17
CA LEU A 32 0.03 1.39 -15.11
C LEU A 32 0.30 0.05 -14.42
N ALA A 33 0.61 0.08 -13.12
CA ALA A 33 0.78 -1.12 -12.33
C ALA A 33 -0.57 -1.68 -11.87
N ASP A 34 -0.62 -3.00 -11.67
CA ASP A 34 -1.81 -3.69 -11.16
C ASP A 34 -1.73 -3.94 -9.65
N LEU A 35 -0.52 -4.20 -9.13
CA LEU A 35 -0.24 -4.47 -7.73
C LEU A 35 1.12 -3.89 -7.34
N PHE A 36 1.20 -3.21 -6.20
CA PHE A 36 2.47 -2.77 -5.60
C PHE A 36 2.91 -3.77 -4.53
N LEU A 37 4.13 -4.30 -4.68
CA LEU A 37 4.76 -5.17 -3.69
C LEU A 37 5.66 -4.34 -2.78
N ASP A 38 5.32 -4.28 -1.49
CA ASP A 38 6.08 -3.55 -0.49
C ASP A 38 7.39 -4.26 -0.08
N THR A 39 8.37 -3.48 0.36
CA THR A 39 9.70 -3.96 0.70
C THR A 39 9.88 -4.23 2.19
N ARG A 40 10.79 -5.15 2.53
CA ARG A 40 11.24 -5.44 3.90
C ARG A 40 12.76 -5.23 4.02
N PRO A 41 13.29 -4.86 5.20
CA PRO A 41 12.60 -4.61 6.47
C PRO A 41 12.01 -3.20 6.60
N PHE A 42 12.27 -2.30 5.64
CA PHE A 42 11.68 -0.97 5.60
C PHE A 42 10.57 -0.95 4.56
N ASN A 43 9.34 -0.73 5.03
CA ASN A 43 8.20 -0.58 4.15
C ASN A 43 8.24 0.78 3.45
N ALA A 44 7.55 0.85 2.32
CA ALA A 44 7.20 2.09 1.66
C ALA A 44 6.33 2.95 2.59
N HIS A 45 6.76 4.20 2.81
CA HIS A 45 6.02 5.17 3.62
C HIS A 45 5.27 6.11 2.68
N THR A 46 5.97 7.12 2.15
CA THR A 46 5.43 8.07 1.18
C THR A 46 5.03 7.39 -0.12
N THR A 47 5.87 6.48 -0.64
CA THR A 47 5.57 5.75 -1.88
C THR A 47 4.31 4.89 -1.77
N ALA A 48 4.04 4.31 -0.60
CA ALA A 48 2.81 3.55 -0.37
C ALA A 48 1.59 4.48 -0.34
N SER A 49 1.71 5.65 0.29
CA SER A 49 0.66 6.68 0.25
C SER A 49 0.38 7.16 -1.17
N ASP A 50 1.43 7.39 -1.97
CA ASP A 50 1.33 7.82 -3.37
C ASP A 50 0.66 6.74 -4.25
N ALA A 51 1.05 5.48 -4.07
CA ALA A 51 0.43 4.34 -4.74
C ALA A 51 -1.07 4.25 -4.41
N LEU A 52 -1.42 4.32 -3.12
CA LEU A 52 -2.82 4.30 -2.67
C LEU A 52 -3.62 5.48 -3.22
N TRP A 53 -3.03 6.68 -3.27
CA TRP A 53 -3.67 7.87 -3.85
C TRP A 53 -3.87 7.75 -5.37
N ALA A 54 -2.95 7.10 -6.06
CA ALA A 54 -3.06 6.78 -7.48
C ALA A 54 -4.08 5.66 -7.78
N GLY A 55 -4.58 4.96 -6.74
CA GLY A 55 -5.51 3.84 -6.86
C GLY A 55 -4.84 2.51 -7.15
N LEU A 56 -3.55 2.37 -6.80
CA LEU A 56 -2.78 1.14 -6.88
C LEU A 56 -2.82 0.41 -5.52
N PRO A 57 -3.38 -0.81 -5.45
CA PRO A 57 -3.36 -1.62 -4.24
C PRO A 57 -1.92 -1.96 -3.83
N VAL A 58 -1.64 -1.90 -2.53
CA VAL A 58 -0.33 -2.21 -1.95
C VAL A 58 -0.46 -3.48 -1.13
N LEU A 59 0.36 -4.48 -1.40
CA LEU A 59 0.52 -5.67 -0.56
C LEU A 59 1.71 -5.43 0.38
N THR A 60 1.51 -5.64 1.69
CA THR A 60 2.58 -5.46 2.67
C THR A 60 2.65 -6.63 3.65
N LEU A 61 3.82 -6.77 4.25
CA LEU A 61 4.10 -7.71 5.32
C LEU A 61 4.83 -6.96 6.44
N PRO A 62 4.14 -6.65 7.56
CA PRO A 62 4.72 -5.88 8.62
C PRO A 62 5.80 -6.67 9.37
N GLY A 63 6.79 -5.95 9.88
CA GLY A 63 7.81 -6.49 10.78
C GLY A 63 7.62 -6.03 12.22
N ASN A 64 8.64 -6.25 13.04
CA ASN A 64 8.62 -5.93 14.46
C ASN A 64 8.88 -4.44 14.76
N GLY A 65 9.48 -3.71 13.82
CA GLY A 65 9.85 -2.30 14.00
C GLY A 65 8.78 -1.33 13.48
N PHE A 66 8.76 -0.11 14.01
CA PHE A 66 7.87 0.95 13.52
C PHE A 66 7.98 1.21 11.99
N PRO A 67 9.20 1.31 11.39
CA PRO A 67 9.32 1.57 9.95
C PRO A 67 8.76 0.44 9.09
N SER A 68 8.65 -0.75 9.66
CA SER A 68 8.09 -1.94 9.03
C SER A 68 6.58 -2.11 9.28
N ARG A 69 5.89 -1.08 9.77
CA ARG A 69 4.44 -1.15 10.06
C ARG A 69 3.65 0.02 9.46
N VAL A 70 4.33 0.94 8.78
CA VAL A 70 3.71 2.14 8.19
C VAL A 70 2.74 1.74 7.11
N ALA A 71 3.15 0.95 6.11
CA ALA A 71 2.26 0.52 5.03
C ALA A 71 1.02 -0.24 5.55
N ALA A 72 1.20 -1.09 6.57
CA ALA A 72 0.09 -1.77 7.23
C ALA A 72 -0.90 -0.81 7.90
N SER A 73 -0.42 0.29 8.50
CA SER A 73 -1.27 1.34 9.04
C SER A 73 -2.03 2.08 7.93
N LEU A 74 -1.34 2.43 6.84
CA LEU A 74 -1.95 3.10 5.68
C LEU A 74 -3.05 2.24 5.05
N LEU A 75 -2.83 0.94 4.88
CA LEU A 75 -3.82 0.02 4.33
C LEU A 75 -5.07 -0.11 5.20
N LYS A 76 -4.90 -0.13 6.53
CA LYS A 76 -6.04 -0.10 7.47
C LYS A 76 -6.83 1.21 7.33
N ALA A 77 -6.13 2.35 7.26
CA ALA A 77 -6.76 3.65 7.05
C ALA A 77 -7.41 3.80 5.67
N ALA A 78 -6.92 3.08 4.66
CA ALA A 78 -7.47 3.04 3.30
C ALA A 78 -8.61 2.02 3.11
N GLY A 79 -8.96 1.24 4.15
CA GLY A 79 -10.03 0.24 4.07
C GLY A 79 -9.65 -1.05 3.33
N LEU A 80 -8.36 -1.37 3.26
CA LEU A 80 -7.81 -2.58 2.62
C LEU A 80 -7.00 -3.46 3.60
N PRO A 81 -7.53 -3.81 4.80
CA PRO A 81 -6.77 -4.58 5.79
C PRO A 81 -6.37 -5.99 5.32
N GLU A 82 -7.06 -6.55 4.32
CA GLU A 82 -6.75 -7.89 3.79
C GLU A 82 -5.45 -7.95 2.96
N LEU A 83 -4.85 -6.81 2.63
CA LEU A 83 -3.54 -6.74 1.96
C LEU A 83 -2.37 -6.66 2.96
N VAL A 84 -2.64 -6.91 4.24
CA VAL A 84 -1.64 -6.96 5.31
C VAL A 84 -1.40 -8.41 5.70
N CYS A 85 -0.39 -9.04 5.09
CA CYS A 85 0.01 -10.40 5.40
C CYS A 85 0.68 -10.48 6.79
N GLN A 86 0.75 -11.68 7.37
CA GLN A 86 1.40 -11.94 8.67
C GLN A 86 2.67 -12.76 8.53
N THR A 87 2.82 -13.52 7.45
CA THR A 87 4.00 -14.36 7.19
C THR A 87 4.56 -14.15 5.78
N PRO A 88 5.86 -14.46 5.54
CA PRO A 88 6.43 -14.44 4.20
C PRO A 88 5.69 -15.36 3.22
N GLN A 89 5.30 -16.56 3.67
CA GLN A 89 4.56 -17.50 2.83
C GLN A 89 3.21 -16.92 2.40
N GLU A 90 2.44 -16.36 3.34
CA GLU A 90 1.17 -15.71 3.04
C GLU A 90 1.35 -14.53 2.07
N TYR A 91 2.44 -13.79 2.18
CA TYR A 91 2.75 -12.68 1.28
C TYR A 91 3.00 -13.17 -0.15
N GLU A 92 3.78 -14.24 -0.32
CA GLU A 92 4.03 -14.86 -1.62
C GLU A 92 2.74 -15.45 -2.22
N ASP A 93 2.01 -16.24 -1.44
CA ASP A 93 0.75 -16.87 -1.85
C ASP A 93 -0.29 -15.82 -2.27
N MET A 94 -0.41 -14.73 -1.49
CA MET A 94 -1.31 -13.62 -1.80
C MET A 94 -0.88 -12.87 -3.06
N ALA A 95 0.42 -12.65 -3.26
CA ALA A 95 0.94 -11.98 -4.44
C ALA A 95 0.63 -12.80 -5.71
N VAL A 96 0.84 -14.12 -5.67
CA VAL A 96 0.51 -15.03 -6.78
C VAL A 96 -1.00 -15.06 -7.02
N ALA A 97 -1.80 -15.26 -5.97
CA ALA A 97 -3.25 -15.32 -6.10
C ALA A 97 -3.85 -14.03 -6.69
N LEU A 98 -3.31 -12.86 -6.31
CA LEU A 98 -3.73 -11.58 -6.89
C LEU A 98 -3.26 -11.42 -8.33
N ALA A 99 -2.06 -11.88 -8.68
CA ALA A 99 -1.53 -11.79 -10.04
C ALA A 99 -2.35 -12.64 -11.04
N GLU A 100 -2.89 -13.78 -10.58
CA GLU A 100 -3.72 -14.68 -11.38
C GLU A 100 -5.20 -14.23 -11.44
N ASP A 101 -5.69 -13.51 -10.43
CA ASP A 101 -7.08 -13.06 -10.31
C ASP A 101 -7.26 -11.56 -10.67
N SER A 102 -7.29 -11.29 -11.99
CA SER A 102 -7.55 -9.93 -12.49
C SER A 102 -8.90 -9.33 -12.04
N PRO A 103 -10.02 -10.09 -11.98
CA PRO A 103 -11.27 -9.58 -11.40
C PRO A 103 -11.13 -9.09 -9.96
N ARG A 104 -10.42 -9.83 -9.10
CA ARG A 104 -10.19 -9.45 -7.70
C ARG A 104 -9.33 -8.19 -7.59
N LEU A 105 -8.29 -8.05 -8.40
CA LEU A 105 -7.51 -6.80 -8.47
C LEU A 105 -8.39 -5.62 -8.92
N GLY A 106 -9.25 -5.82 -9.91
CA GLY A 106 -10.23 -4.83 -10.36
C GLY A 106 -11.16 -4.37 -9.23
N ALA A 107 -11.67 -5.31 -8.43
CA ALA A 107 -12.52 -5.02 -7.28
C ALA A 107 -11.78 -4.21 -6.19
N LEU A 108 -10.53 -4.58 -5.87
CA LEU A 108 -9.70 -3.84 -4.90
C LEU A 108 -9.44 -2.40 -5.38
N ARG A 109 -9.11 -2.22 -6.66
CA ARG A 109 -8.92 -0.89 -7.28
C ARG A 109 -10.18 -0.06 -7.25
N ALA A 110 -11.33 -0.65 -7.61
CA ALA A 110 -12.62 0.03 -7.57
C ALA A 110 -12.98 0.49 -6.15
N ARG A 111 -12.77 -0.37 -5.15
CA ARG A 111 -13.00 -0.03 -3.74
C ARG A 111 -12.09 1.10 -3.27
N LEU A 112 -10.80 1.04 -3.60
CA LEU A 112 -9.83 2.08 -3.26
C LEU A 112 -10.21 3.43 -3.90
N GLN A 113 -10.59 3.44 -5.18
CA GLN A 113 -11.04 4.66 -5.87
C GLN A 113 -12.31 5.24 -5.24
N ALA A 114 -13.30 4.40 -4.93
CA ALA A 114 -14.55 4.82 -4.30
C ALA A 114 -14.33 5.41 -2.90
N GLN A 115 -13.38 4.86 -2.14
CA GLN A 115 -13.08 5.31 -0.78
C GLN A 115 -12.03 6.42 -0.72
N ARG A 116 -11.31 6.72 -1.81
CA ARG A 116 -10.16 7.65 -1.79
C ARG A 116 -10.48 9.03 -1.21
N LEU A 117 -11.68 9.57 -1.46
CA LEU A 117 -12.07 10.90 -0.97
C LEU A 117 -12.72 10.87 0.42
N HIS A 118 -12.96 9.67 0.97
CA HIS A 118 -13.73 9.48 2.20
C HIS A 118 -12.98 8.67 3.26
N CYS A 119 -11.88 8.02 2.89
CA CYS A 119 -11.10 7.22 3.83
C CYS A 119 -10.31 8.14 4.78
N PRO A 120 -10.15 7.73 6.05
CA PRO A 120 -9.38 8.49 7.04
C PRO A 120 -7.96 8.85 6.58
N LEU A 121 -7.38 8.04 5.69
CA LEU A 121 -6.01 8.23 5.20
C LEU A 121 -5.81 9.58 4.49
N PHE A 122 -6.80 10.07 3.75
CA PHE A 122 -6.70 11.30 2.96
C PHE A 122 -7.54 12.46 3.52
N ASP A 123 -8.21 12.26 4.66
CA ASP A 123 -8.91 13.31 5.37
C ASP A 123 -7.93 14.12 6.23
N THR A 124 -7.29 15.10 5.59
CA THR A 124 -6.31 15.99 6.23
C THR A 124 -6.95 16.85 7.31
N ALA A 125 -8.20 17.29 7.12
CA ALA A 125 -8.92 18.09 8.09
C ALA A 125 -9.21 17.30 9.37
N ARG A 126 -9.58 16.03 9.25
CA ARG A 126 -9.73 15.13 10.41
C ARG A 126 -8.39 14.89 11.10
N THR A 127 -7.33 14.66 10.33
CA THR A 127 -5.98 14.49 10.89
C THR A 127 -5.56 15.72 11.69
N ALA A 128 -5.78 16.92 11.16
CA ALA A 128 -5.51 18.18 11.86
C ALA A 128 -6.27 18.28 13.18
N ARG A 129 -7.58 18.01 13.17
CA ARG A 129 -8.41 18.01 14.40
C ARG A 129 -7.92 17.02 15.46
N HIS A 130 -7.52 15.82 15.05
CA HIS A 130 -6.97 14.83 15.99
C HIS A 130 -5.63 15.29 16.58
N LEU A 131 -4.79 15.96 15.80
CA LEU A 131 -3.52 16.52 16.28
C LEU A 131 -3.76 17.68 17.26
N GLU A 132 -4.67 18.59 16.94
CA GLU A 132 -5.08 19.70 17.82
C GLU A 132 -5.57 19.16 19.17
N GLN A 133 -6.49 18.19 19.15
CA GLN A 133 -6.98 17.53 20.37
C GLN A 133 -5.86 16.86 21.17
N ALA A 134 -4.91 16.22 20.50
CA ALA A 134 -3.75 15.61 21.16
C ALA A 134 -2.89 16.69 21.85
N PHE A 135 -2.63 17.82 21.20
CA PHE A 135 -1.87 18.92 21.79
C PHE A 135 -2.60 19.57 22.96
N GLU A 136 -3.90 19.82 22.84
CA GLU A 136 -4.72 20.33 23.95
C GLU A 136 -4.66 19.39 25.16
N HIS A 137 -4.73 18.08 24.92
CA HIS A 137 -4.63 17.08 25.98
C HIS A 137 -3.25 17.08 26.65
N ILE A 138 -2.16 17.13 25.86
CA ILE A 138 -0.79 17.22 26.38
C ILE A 138 -0.62 18.46 27.26
N VAL A 139 -1.07 19.62 26.79
CA VAL A 139 -0.99 20.89 27.54
C VAL A 139 -1.83 20.84 28.81
N THR A 140 -3.04 20.27 28.74
CA THR A 140 -3.93 20.14 29.90
C THR A 140 -3.31 19.25 30.97
N ARG A 141 -2.75 18.09 30.58
CA ARG A 141 -2.05 17.18 31.50
C ARG A 141 -0.85 17.84 32.16
N GLN A 142 -0.03 18.52 31.36
CA GLN A 142 1.16 19.23 31.85
C GLN A 142 0.76 20.30 32.89
N ARG A 143 -0.28 21.09 32.60
CA ARG A 143 -0.79 22.12 33.53
C ARG A 143 -1.35 21.51 34.83
N ALA A 144 -1.89 20.30 34.77
CA ALA A 144 -2.37 19.55 35.93
C ALA A 144 -1.24 18.83 36.70
N GLY A 145 0.02 18.95 36.29
CA GLY A 145 1.15 18.26 36.90
C GLY A 145 1.13 16.74 36.71
N LEU A 146 0.34 16.26 35.76
CA LEU A 146 0.26 14.84 35.41
C LEU A 146 1.39 14.48 34.43
N PRO A 147 1.95 13.25 34.52
CA PRO A 147 2.93 12.77 33.55
C PRO A 147 2.37 12.71 32.12
#